data_AF-A0A7X7H571-F1
#
_entry.id   AF-A0A7X7H571-F1
#
_cell.length_a   1.000
_cell.length_b   1.000
_cell.length_c   1.000
_cell.angle_alpha   90.00
_cell.angle_beta   90.00
_cell.angle_gamma   90.00
#
_symmetry.space_group_name_H-M   'P 1'
#
loop_
_entity.id
_entity.type
_entity.pdbx_description
1 polymer ?
#
loop_
_entity_poly.entity_id
_entity_poly.type
_entity_poly.pdbx_seq_one_letter_code
_entity_poly.pdbx_strand_id
1 'polypeptide(L)'
;MGRQYPIYRYLGLILIMLTVSLSGASAQTHPLNSVIQGGLSSQTNNSEQELPDPVRLTAAWWQYFELAEGEELQKRIDAFLERIDNQVALVGEAEQQKYTSQISHLKANFAAYVTLKTRDNPIAPPKEMIKDHYNLSDLMAVIHHEREVQTQVNRTKQDIGDQEKQYRELSRQLNSLMVSFIELPSNAAGRFDKALAIILQQTEVALIDERLRIQRKNLLIEENRLLEASKLRDGAVERLVFTEDERTALKQEAMRLERELKEANTRLLRAQSQVLLTPEETAEDRAVMRLRNQQALKEKINLAVLETRLYIYLNELDSLSLLAKDETLDVERIQKRLSDRQRKLQEITVVGRDWFNQNELERANSNTFLADVESKGSTDHNTFLASIAKDRLVLVQETSVLLQKLQTEMADVHFLSSIIEKQLLSYQGPFFNWINRTKSTLSYGWRNTKQLLRTA
;
A
#
# COMPACT_ATOMS: atom_id res chain seq x y z
N MET A 1 11.53 19.09 -47.37
CA MET A 1 10.62 18.12 -48.01
C MET A 1 10.92 16.73 -47.46
N GLY A 2 9.95 16.11 -46.78
CA GLY A 2 9.88 14.67 -46.45
C GLY A 2 10.95 14.14 -45.48
N ARG A 3 10.66 13.48 -44.36
CA ARG A 3 9.48 12.69 -43.96
C ARG A 3 9.41 12.69 -42.43
N GLN A 4 8.29 13.18 -41.89
CA GLN A 4 7.85 12.84 -40.54
C GLN A 4 7.28 11.41 -40.59
N TYR A 5 7.81 10.51 -39.76
CA TYR A 5 7.16 9.24 -39.44
C TYR A 5 7.13 9.04 -37.91
N PRO A 6 6.09 8.36 -37.39
CA PRO A 6 5.45 8.73 -36.15
C PRO A 6 6.04 8.01 -34.94
N ILE A 7 6.14 8.74 -33.82
CA ILE A 7 6.58 8.27 -32.50
C ILE A 7 5.54 7.36 -31.81
N TYR A 8 4.35 7.18 -32.39
CA TYR A 8 3.30 6.32 -31.84
C TYR A 8 3.39 4.90 -32.38
N ARG A 9 4.28 4.04 -31.85
CA ARG A 9 4.12 2.57 -31.97
C ARG A 9 4.89 1.68 -30.99
N TYR A 10 5.63 2.21 -30.02
CA TYR A 10 6.38 1.36 -29.06
C TYR A 10 5.94 1.47 -27.59
N LEU A 11 4.80 2.11 -27.32
CA LEU A 11 4.15 2.07 -26.00
C LEU A 11 3.39 0.75 -25.72
N GLY A 12 3.38 -0.20 -26.65
CA GLY A 12 2.52 -1.38 -26.60
C GLY A 12 3.13 -2.68 -26.07
N LEU A 13 4.40 -2.74 -25.65
CA LEU A 13 5.07 -4.03 -25.37
C LEU A 13 5.90 -4.11 -24.09
N ILE A 14 5.71 -3.19 -23.13
CA ILE A 14 6.19 -3.32 -21.74
C ILE A 14 5.01 -3.12 -20.78
N LEU A 15 3.93 -3.88 -21.01
CA LEU A 15 2.79 -3.97 -20.09
C LEU A 15 2.26 -5.41 -19.98
N ILE A 16 3.15 -6.39 -20.15
CA ILE A 16 2.81 -7.82 -20.03
C ILE A 16 3.83 -8.47 -19.08
N MET A 17 3.70 -8.16 -17.79
CA MET A 17 4.12 -8.99 -16.64
C MET A 17 3.53 -8.37 -15.35
N LEU A 18 2.29 -7.89 -15.44
CA LEU A 18 1.45 -7.47 -14.32
C LEU A 18 0.00 -7.85 -14.63
N THR A 19 -0.19 -9.05 -15.18
CA THR A 19 -1.49 -9.70 -15.29
C THR A 19 -1.67 -10.58 -14.05
N VAL A 20 -1.90 -9.95 -12.91
CA VAL A 20 -2.74 -10.58 -11.89
C VAL A 20 -4.16 -10.43 -12.41
N SER A 21 -4.77 -11.57 -12.68
CA SER A 21 -6.10 -11.81 -13.23
C SER A 21 -7.17 -10.83 -12.72
N LEU A 22 -7.37 -9.73 -13.45
CA LEU A 22 -8.60 -8.94 -13.41
C LEU A 22 -9.66 -9.69 -14.24
N SER A 23 -10.24 -10.72 -13.65
CA SER A 23 -11.50 -11.31 -14.11
C SER A 23 -12.60 -10.90 -13.13
N GLY A 24 -12.87 -9.60 -13.06
CA GLY A 24 -14.05 -9.05 -12.43
C GLY A 24 -14.99 -8.58 -13.52
N ALA A 25 -15.79 -9.50 -14.06
CA ALA A 25 -16.93 -9.13 -14.87
C ALA A 25 -17.79 -8.16 -14.04
N SER A 26 -17.88 -6.92 -14.50
CA SER A 26 -18.78 -5.90 -13.99
C SER A 26 -20.22 -6.33 -14.31
N ALA A 27 -20.78 -7.18 -13.45
CA ALA A 27 -22.22 -7.24 -13.32
C ALA A 27 -22.62 -6.05 -12.46
N GLN A 28 -23.15 -5.00 -13.09
CA GLN A 28 -23.99 -4.01 -12.43
C GLN A 28 -25.22 -4.74 -11.88
N THR A 29 -25.09 -5.37 -10.71
CA THR A 29 -26.25 -5.70 -9.89
C THR A 29 -26.51 -4.48 -9.04
N HIS A 30 -27.29 -3.57 -9.61
CA HIS A 30 -28.01 -2.60 -8.79
C HIS A 30 -28.75 -3.37 -7.69
N PRO A 31 -28.68 -2.94 -6.42
CA PRO A 31 -29.59 -3.46 -5.41
C PRO A 31 -31.02 -3.24 -5.91
N LEU A 32 -31.89 -4.20 -5.65
CA LEU A 32 -33.29 -4.30 -6.11
C LEU A 32 -34.16 -3.05 -5.89
N ASN A 33 -33.67 -2.01 -5.22
CA ASN A 33 -34.28 -0.68 -5.20
C ASN A 33 -34.41 -0.04 -6.61
N SER A 34 -33.55 -0.37 -7.58
CA SER A 34 -33.72 0.15 -8.96
C SER A 34 -34.66 -0.69 -9.82
N VAL A 35 -34.87 -1.98 -9.49
CA VAL A 35 -35.75 -2.88 -10.27
C VAL A 35 -37.21 -2.75 -9.84
N ILE A 36 -37.48 -2.31 -8.60
CA ILE A 36 -38.84 -1.95 -8.17
C ILE A 36 -39.24 -0.55 -8.70
N GLN A 37 -38.29 0.32 -9.05
CA GLN A 37 -38.57 1.65 -9.62
C GLN A 37 -38.97 1.65 -11.11
N GLY A 38 -38.80 0.55 -11.84
CA GLY A 38 -39.18 0.47 -13.26
C GLY A 38 -40.63 0.06 -13.53
N GLY A 39 -41.36 -0.41 -12.51
CA GLY A 39 -42.70 -1.02 -12.67
C GLY A 39 -43.87 -0.29 -12.02
N LEU A 40 -43.63 0.75 -11.21
CA LEU A 40 -44.69 1.50 -10.53
C LEU A 40 -44.42 3.00 -10.66
N SER A 41 -44.94 3.54 -11.76
CA SER A 41 -45.39 4.92 -11.95
C SER A 41 -44.58 6.05 -11.31
N SER A 42 -43.94 6.82 -12.20
CA SER A 42 -43.79 8.26 -12.11
C SER A 42 -45.06 8.97 -11.61
N GLN A 43 -45.11 9.27 -10.32
CA GLN A 43 -45.84 10.42 -9.77
C GLN A 43 -44.95 11.09 -8.73
N THR A 44 -44.27 12.15 -9.17
CA THR A 44 -43.83 13.26 -8.32
C THR A 44 -45.07 13.86 -7.65
N ASN A 45 -45.39 13.37 -6.46
CA ASN A 45 -46.20 14.12 -5.51
C ASN A 45 -45.26 14.64 -4.42
N ASN A 46 -45.30 15.96 -4.19
CA ASN A 46 -44.86 16.62 -2.97
C ASN A 46 -45.72 16.13 -1.79
N SER A 47 -45.61 14.86 -1.41
CA SER A 47 -46.11 14.39 -0.13
C SER A 47 -45.08 14.78 0.92
N GLU A 48 -45.47 15.60 1.89
CA GLU A 48 -44.73 15.79 3.15
C GLU A 48 -44.23 14.43 3.61
N GLN A 49 -42.92 14.23 3.62
CA GLN A 49 -42.35 12.94 4.01
C GLN A 49 -42.61 12.76 5.51
N GLU A 50 -43.47 11.79 5.84
CA GLU A 50 -43.84 11.50 7.22
C GLU A 50 -42.61 11.07 8.03
N LEU A 51 -42.53 11.56 9.28
CA LEU A 51 -41.49 11.17 10.24
C LEU A 51 -41.51 9.64 10.43
N PRO A 52 -40.42 8.91 10.14
CA PRO A 52 -40.41 7.46 10.19
C PRO A 52 -40.79 6.92 11.59
N ASP A 53 -41.63 5.88 11.61
CA ASP A 53 -42.00 5.19 12.84
C ASP A 53 -41.11 3.96 13.07
N PRO A 54 -40.32 3.90 14.16
CA PRO A 54 -39.48 2.74 14.48
C PRO A 54 -40.25 1.41 14.53
N VAL A 55 -41.52 1.40 14.96
CA VAL A 55 -42.31 0.15 15.08
C VAL A 55 -42.91 -0.26 13.73
N ARG A 56 -43.00 0.66 12.77
CA ARG A 56 -43.60 0.47 11.44
C ARG A 56 -42.69 0.98 10.32
N LEU A 57 -41.41 0.63 10.37
CA LEU A 57 -40.45 1.00 9.32
C LEU A 57 -40.88 0.44 7.96
N THR A 58 -40.96 1.32 6.96
CA THR A 58 -41.15 0.96 5.55
C THR A 58 -39.79 0.70 4.90
N ALA A 59 -39.73 0.00 3.76
CA ALA A 59 -38.45 -0.25 3.08
C ALA A 59 -37.70 1.02 2.63
N ALA A 60 -38.42 2.14 2.44
CA ALA A 60 -37.88 3.42 1.95
C ALA A 60 -37.69 4.47 3.06
N TRP A 61 -37.81 4.10 4.35
CA TRP A 61 -37.78 5.04 5.47
C TRP A 61 -36.53 5.94 5.51
N TRP A 62 -35.38 5.43 5.05
CA TRP A 62 -34.11 6.16 5.04
C TRP A 62 -34.10 7.37 4.09
N GLN A 63 -34.96 7.39 3.06
CA GLN A 63 -35.07 8.52 2.13
C GLN A 63 -35.46 9.83 2.82
N TYR A 64 -36.06 9.75 4.00
CA TYR A 64 -36.36 10.91 4.85
C TYR A 64 -35.09 11.70 5.22
N PHE A 65 -33.95 11.04 5.41
CA PHE A 65 -32.67 11.68 5.71
C PHE A 65 -31.85 11.98 4.45
N GLU A 66 -31.83 11.06 3.48
CA GLU A 66 -30.96 11.14 2.30
C GLU A 66 -31.18 12.41 1.46
N LEU A 67 -32.44 12.85 1.35
CA LEU A 67 -32.86 14.03 0.60
C LEU A 67 -32.66 15.35 1.35
N ALA A 68 -32.34 15.30 2.64
CA ALA A 68 -32.09 16.48 3.44
C ALA A 68 -30.60 16.85 3.44
N GLU A 69 -30.32 18.16 3.49
CA GLU A 69 -28.96 18.70 3.53
C GLU A 69 -28.86 19.84 4.56
N GLY A 70 -27.66 20.08 5.07
CA GLY A 70 -27.38 21.17 6.00
C GLY A 70 -28.24 21.14 7.27
N GLU A 71 -28.79 22.29 7.66
CA GLU A 71 -29.61 22.43 8.87
C GLU A 71 -30.90 21.60 8.84
N GLU A 72 -31.46 21.34 7.66
CA GLU A 72 -32.67 20.53 7.52
C GLU A 72 -32.40 19.06 7.88
N LEU A 73 -31.23 18.53 7.51
CA LEU A 73 -30.80 17.17 7.89
C LEU A 73 -30.71 17.04 9.41
N GLN A 74 -30.13 18.03 10.09
CA GLN A 74 -30.01 18.03 11.54
C GLN A 74 -31.39 18.03 12.21
N LYS A 75 -32.32 18.89 11.76
CA LYS A 75 -33.69 18.96 12.29
C LYS A 75 -34.43 17.63 12.15
N ARG A 76 -34.31 16.97 10.98
CA ARG A 76 -34.93 15.66 10.73
C ARG A 76 -34.36 14.56 11.63
N ILE A 77 -33.06 14.57 11.86
CA ILE A 77 -32.38 13.64 12.77
C ILE A 77 -32.84 13.86 14.21
N ASP A 78 -32.89 15.11 14.67
CA ASP A 78 -33.30 15.44 16.04
C ASP A 78 -34.75 14.99 16.30
N ALA A 79 -35.67 15.26 15.36
CA ALA A 79 -37.07 14.83 15.45
C ALA A 79 -37.22 13.29 15.47
N PHE A 80 -36.38 12.57 14.72
CA PHE A 80 -36.39 11.10 14.72
C PHE A 80 -35.82 10.51 16.01
N LEU A 81 -34.73 11.08 16.53
CA LEU A 81 -34.14 10.64 17.80
C LEU A 81 -35.07 10.90 18.97
N GLU A 82 -35.78 12.03 18.99
CA GLU A 82 -36.81 12.31 19.99
C GLU A 82 -37.95 11.27 19.94
N ARG A 83 -38.36 10.84 18.75
CA ARG A 83 -39.35 9.77 18.60
C ARG A 83 -38.85 8.43 19.13
N ILE A 84 -37.58 8.10 18.93
CA ILE A 84 -36.96 6.88 19.50
C ILE A 84 -36.90 6.97 21.03
N ASP A 85 -36.45 8.10 21.58
CA ASP A 85 -36.38 8.33 23.03
C ASP A 85 -37.78 8.22 23.67
N ASN A 86 -38.81 8.78 23.03
CA ASN A 86 -40.21 8.65 23.47
C ASN A 86 -40.72 7.19 23.44
N GLN A 87 -40.34 6.40 22.43
CA GLN A 87 -40.71 4.97 22.38
C GLN A 87 -40.02 4.15 23.47
N VAL A 88 -38.77 4.49 23.79
CA VAL A 88 -37.99 3.82 24.86
C VAL A 88 -38.57 4.16 26.24
N ALA A 89 -39.04 5.40 26.43
CA ALA A 89 -39.69 5.84 27.67
C ALA A 89 -40.99 5.07 27.97
N LEU A 90 -41.68 4.54 26.95
CA LEU A 90 -42.87 3.72 27.09
C LEU A 90 -42.57 2.27 27.54
N VAL A 91 -41.30 1.85 27.47
CA VAL A 91 -40.83 0.54 27.93
C VAL A 91 -40.39 0.65 29.39
N GLY A 92 -40.60 -0.38 30.21
CA GLY A 92 -40.24 -0.36 31.64
C GLY A 92 -38.74 -0.15 31.89
N GLU A 93 -38.37 0.36 33.08
CA GLU A 93 -36.99 0.77 33.44
C GLU A 93 -35.91 -0.30 33.18
N ALA A 94 -36.24 -1.58 33.37
CA ALA A 94 -35.30 -2.69 33.14
C ALA A 94 -34.93 -2.86 31.65
N GLU A 95 -35.87 -2.59 30.72
CA GLU A 95 -35.59 -2.63 29.29
C GLU A 95 -34.95 -1.31 28.79
N GLN A 96 -35.21 -0.17 29.43
CA GLN A 96 -34.54 1.09 29.09
C GLN A 96 -33.01 1.01 29.23
N GLN A 97 -32.53 0.34 30.28
CA GLN A 97 -31.09 0.11 30.48
C GLN A 97 -30.47 -0.72 29.35
N LYS A 98 -31.23 -1.65 28.76
CA LYS A 98 -30.78 -2.47 27.61
C LYS A 98 -30.55 -1.62 26.36
N TYR A 99 -31.39 -0.62 26.10
CA TYR A 99 -31.32 0.22 24.90
C TYR A 99 -30.36 1.40 25.01
N THR A 100 -29.96 1.79 26.23
CA THR A 100 -29.12 2.98 26.48
C THR A 100 -27.84 2.98 25.64
N SER A 101 -27.13 1.85 25.58
CA SER A 101 -25.91 1.73 24.76
C SER A 101 -26.21 1.90 23.27
N GLN A 102 -27.22 1.21 22.76
CA GLN A 102 -27.59 1.23 21.33
C GLN A 102 -28.03 2.64 20.88
N ILE A 103 -28.79 3.36 21.71
CA ILE A 103 -29.21 4.73 21.44
C ILE A 103 -28.03 5.69 21.46
N SER A 104 -27.09 5.52 22.40
CA SER A 104 -25.86 6.33 22.41
C SER A 104 -25.02 6.11 21.14
N HIS A 105 -24.87 4.85 20.71
CA HIS A 105 -24.22 4.53 19.44
C HIS A 105 -24.95 5.13 18.24
N LEU A 106 -26.28 5.08 18.24
CA LEU A 106 -27.10 5.66 17.18
C LEU A 106 -26.92 7.19 17.09
N LYS A 107 -26.97 7.88 18.22
CA LYS A 107 -26.73 9.34 18.31
C LYS A 107 -25.34 9.70 17.77
N ALA A 108 -24.31 8.93 18.14
CA ALA A 108 -22.95 9.12 17.62
C ALA A 108 -22.87 8.90 16.10
N ASN A 109 -23.55 7.88 15.57
CA ASN A 109 -23.57 7.59 14.14
C ASN A 109 -24.26 8.70 13.33
N PHE A 110 -25.40 9.21 13.80
CA PHE A 110 -26.07 10.33 13.12
C PHE A 110 -25.24 11.62 13.16
N ALA A 111 -24.58 11.93 14.28
CA ALA A 111 -23.67 13.08 14.35
C ALA A 111 -22.50 12.95 13.36
N ALA A 112 -21.92 11.74 13.25
CA ALA A 112 -20.88 11.45 12.26
C ALA A 112 -21.42 11.56 10.82
N TYR A 113 -22.67 11.14 10.58
CA TYR A 113 -23.31 11.20 9.26
C TYR A 113 -23.48 12.65 8.80
N VAL A 114 -23.99 13.53 9.66
CA VAL A 114 -24.12 14.97 9.38
C VAL A 114 -22.75 15.59 9.08
N THR A 115 -21.75 15.27 9.89
CA THR A 115 -20.38 15.76 9.70
C THR A 115 -19.79 15.34 8.35
N LEU A 116 -20.09 14.12 7.88
CA LEU A 116 -19.61 13.63 6.58
C LEU A 116 -20.37 14.23 5.40
N LYS A 117 -21.70 14.39 5.52
CA LYS A 117 -22.56 15.01 4.49
C LYS A 117 -22.21 16.49 4.28
N THR A 118 -21.87 17.20 5.34
CA THR A 118 -21.50 18.62 5.31
C THR A 118 -20.04 18.87 4.97
N ARG A 119 -19.20 17.83 4.95
CA ARG A 119 -17.77 17.96 4.62
C ARG A 119 -17.59 18.40 3.17
N ASP A 120 -16.85 19.49 2.99
CA ASP A 120 -16.49 19.98 1.67
C ASP A 120 -15.77 18.92 0.83
N ASN A 121 -15.98 19.03 -0.48
CA ASN A 121 -15.25 18.18 -1.41
C ASN A 121 -13.75 18.49 -1.32
N PRO A 122 -12.90 17.45 -1.40
CA PRO A 122 -11.47 17.65 -1.36
C PRO A 122 -11.00 18.55 -2.50
N ILE A 123 -10.03 19.43 -2.20
CA ILE A 123 -9.48 20.39 -3.15
C ILE A 123 -8.14 19.86 -3.65
N ALA A 124 -7.94 19.90 -4.98
CA ALA A 124 -6.67 19.49 -5.57
C ALA A 124 -5.56 20.48 -5.20
N PRO A 125 -4.37 19.99 -4.81
CA PRO A 125 -3.21 20.86 -4.57
C PRO A 125 -2.75 21.54 -5.87
N PRO A 126 -2.01 22.65 -5.77
CA PRO A 126 -1.48 23.34 -6.94
C PRO A 126 -0.51 22.45 -7.73
N LYS A 127 -0.51 22.61 -9.06
CA LYS A 127 0.35 21.86 -9.96
C LYS A 127 1.80 22.30 -9.82
N GLU A 128 2.70 21.33 -9.75
CA GLU A 128 4.13 21.61 -9.78
C GLU A 128 4.58 22.01 -11.19
N MET A 129 5.43 23.03 -11.27
CA MET A 129 5.97 23.52 -12.54
C MET A 129 7.25 22.77 -12.91
N ILE A 130 7.36 22.41 -14.18
CA ILE A 130 8.56 21.77 -14.72
C ILE A 130 9.68 22.82 -14.80
N LYS A 131 10.83 22.54 -14.17
CA LYS A 131 12.03 23.40 -14.22
C LYS A 131 12.65 23.37 -15.62
N ASP A 132 13.44 24.40 -15.94
CA ASP A 132 14.18 24.46 -17.22
C ASP A 132 15.31 23.42 -17.29
N HIS A 133 15.92 23.09 -16.15
CA HIS A 133 17.00 22.12 -16.05
C HIS A 133 16.85 21.32 -14.75
N TYR A 134 17.23 20.05 -14.82
CA TYR A 134 17.27 19.13 -13.67
C TYR A 134 18.67 18.56 -13.56
N ASN A 135 19.20 18.47 -12.35
CA ASN A 135 20.33 17.58 -12.07
C ASN A 135 19.83 16.19 -11.64
N LEU A 136 20.75 15.26 -11.43
CA LEU A 136 20.40 13.89 -11.06
C LEU A 136 19.74 13.79 -9.68
N SER A 137 20.14 14.63 -8.73
CA SER A 137 19.51 14.69 -7.40
C SER A 137 18.06 15.18 -7.47
N ASP A 138 17.80 16.22 -8.28
CA ASP A 138 16.46 16.74 -8.55
C ASP A 138 15.60 15.66 -9.23
N LEU A 139 16.17 14.92 -10.19
CA LEU A 139 15.49 13.82 -10.85
C LEU A 139 15.09 12.73 -9.84
N MET A 140 16.01 12.31 -8.97
CA MET A 140 15.72 11.35 -7.90
C MET A 140 14.61 11.85 -6.96
N ALA A 141 14.63 13.13 -6.59
CA ALA A 141 13.56 13.73 -5.78
C ALA A 141 12.19 13.67 -6.48
N VAL A 142 12.12 13.99 -7.78
CA VAL A 142 10.88 13.88 -8.58
C VAL A 142 10.37 12.44 -8.64
N ILE A 143 11.27 11.46 -8.76
CA ILE A 143 10.91 10.03 -8.80
C ILE A 143 10.39 9.56 -7.44
N HIS A 144 11.03 9.98 -6.34
CA HIS A 144 10.56 9.67 -5.00
C HIS A 144 9.16 10.25 -4.78
N HIS A 145 8.94 11.50 -5.20
CA HIS A 145 7.63 12.12 -5.14
C HIS A 145 6.57 11.34 -5.93
N GLU A 146 6.86 10.95 -7.18
CA GLU A 146 5.94 10.14 -7.99
C GLU A 146 5.59 8.81 -7.30
N ARG A 147 6.57 8.14 -6.71
CA ARG A 147 6.34 6.87 -5.99
C ARG A 147 5.55 7.04 -4.71
N GLU A 148 5.75 8.12 -3.98
CA GLU A 148 4.95 8.45 -2.80
C GLU A 148 3.48 8.63 -3.20
N VAL A 149 3.21 9.41 -4.25
CA VAL A 149 1.85 9.60 -4.78
C VAL A 149 1.28 8.27 -5.28
N GLN A 150 2.04 7.47 -6.02
CA GLN A 150 1.63 6.14 -6.48
C GLN A 150 1.27 5.20 -5.31
N THR A 151 2.07 5.24 -4.25
CA THR A 151 1.83 4.47 -3.02
C THR A 151 0.54 4.92 -2.34
N GLN A 152 0.31 6.23 -2.27
CA GLN A 152 -0.90 6.80 -1.69
C GLN A 152 -2.15 6.43 -2.50
N VAL A 153 -2.08 6.46 -3.83
CA VAL A 153 -3.14 5.98 -4.73
C VAL A 153 -3.45 4.51 -4.46
N ASN A 154 -2.43 3.65 -4.41
CA ASN A 154 -2.62 2.22 -4.19
C ASN A 154 -3.22 1.91 -2.81
N ARG A 155 -2.75 2.59 -1.76
CA ARG A 155 -3.34 2.50 -0.41
C ARG A 155 -4.81 2.90 -0.41
N THR A 156 -5.12 4.06 -0.98
CA THR A 156 -6.51 4.55 -1.07
C THR A 156 -7.41 3.59 -1.85
N LYS A 157 -6.92 2.98 -2.94
CA LYS A 157 -7.65 1.94 -3.69
C LYS A 157 -7.92 0.70 -2.85
N GLN A 158 -6.93 0.25 -2.08
CA GLN A 158 -7.08 -0.89 -1.19
C GLN A 158 -8.11 -0.59 -0.09
N ASP A 159 -8.01 0.56 0.56
CA ASP A 159 -8.93 1.00 1.61
C ASP A 159 -10.37 1.08 1.10
N ILE A 160 -10.58 1.67 -0.09
CA ILE A 160 -11.89 1.70 -0.77
C ILE A 160 -12.37 0.28 -1.03
N GLY A 161 -11.50 -0.59 -1.56
CA GLY A 161 -11.86 -1.99 -1.85
C GLY A 161 -12.28 -2.78 -0.62
N ASP A 162 -11.66 -2.54 0.53
CA ASP A 162 -12.00 -3.19 1.80
C ASP A 162 -13.30 -2.62 2.41
N GLN A 163 -13.49 -1.30 2.35
CA GLN A 163 -14.75 -0.66 2.75
C GLN A 163 -15.93 -1.07 1.84
N GLU A 164 -15.72 -1.26 0.54
CA GLU A 164 -16.75 -1.76 -0.38
C GLU A 164 -17.15 -3.22 -0.10
N LYS A 165 -16.22 -4.06 0.39
CA LYS A 165 -16.56 -5.41 0.86
C LYS A 165 -17.40 -5.32 2.13
N GLN A 166 -17.00 -4.49 3.09
CA GLN A 166 -17.73 -4.27 4.34
C GLN A 166 -19.15 -3.73 4.07
N TYR A 167 -19.27 -2.73 3.18
CA TYR A 167 -20.55 -2.17 2.75
C TYR A 167 -21.47 -3.25 2.18
N ARG A 168 -20.96 -4.10 1.28
CA ARG A 168 -21.74 -5.19 0.67
C ARG A 168 -22.22 -6.21 1.70
N GLU A 169 -21.36 -6.56 2.66
CA GLU A 169 -21.70 -7.52 3.72
C GLU A 169 -22.78 -6.94 4.65
N LEU A 170 -22.58 -5.72 5.15
CA LEU A 170 -23.57 -5.05 6.01
C LEU A 170 -24.90 -4.79 5.29
N SER A 171 -24.86 -4.43 4.00
CA SER A 171 -26.07 -4.25 3.20
C SER A 171 -26.86 -5.55 3.04
N ARG A 172 -26.19 -6.70 2.88
CA ARG A 172 -26.84 -8.02 2.81
C ARG A 172 -27.50 -8.38 4.15
N GLN A 173 -26.78 -8.16 5.24
CA GLN A 173 -27.30 -8.41 6.59
C GLN A 173 -28.51 -7.52 6.91
N LEU A 174 -28.42 -6.23 6.59
CA LEU A 174 -29.52 -5.28 6.69
C LEU A 174 -30.76 -5.73 5.89
N ASN A 175 -30.57 -6.15 4.63
CA ASN A 175 -31.67 -6.66 3.81
C ASN A 175 -32.33 -7.90 4.45
N SER A 176 -31.52 -8.82 5.00
CA SER A 176 -32.03 -10.00 5.73
C SER A 176 -32.82 -9.60 6.97
N LEU A 177 -32.33 -8.63 7.76
CA LEU A 177 -33.02 -8.10 8.93
C LEU A 177 -34.35 -7.45 8.55
N MET A 178 -34.36 -6.63 7.49
CA MET A 178 -35.54 -5.93 6.99
C MET A 178 -36.62 -6.91 6.53
N VAL A 179 -36.26 -7.97 5.80
CA VAL A 179 -37.20 -9.05 5.43
C VAL A 179 -37.80 -9.68 6.68
N SER A 180 -36.96 -10.05 7.65
CA SER A 180 -37.42 -10.65 8.91
C SER A 180 -38.30 -9.73 9.76
N PHE A 181 -38.18 -8.41 9.59
CA PHE A 181 -38.97 -7.40 10.29
C PHE A 181 -40.32 -7.17 9.63
N ILE A 182 -40.37 -7.17 8.30
CA ILE A 182 -41.62 -7.05 7.52
C ILE A 182 -42.51 -8.27 7.76
N GLU A 183 -41.93 -9.47 7.89
CA GLU A 183 -42.67 -10.72 8.16
C GLU A 183 -43.26 -10.81 9.58
N LEU A 184 -42.78 -9.99 10.53
CA LEU A 184 -43.30 -10.01 11.89
C LEU A 184 -44.71 -9.36 11.97
N PRO A 185 -45.60 -9.85 12.83
CA PRO A 185 -46.83 -9.15 13.20
C PRO A 185 -46.55 -7.81 13.88
N SER A 186 -47.42 -6.82 13.71
CA SER A 186 -47.26 -5.47 14.29
C SER A 186 -47.15 -5.45 15.82
N ASN A 187 -47.72 -6.46 16.50
CA ASN A 187 -47.77 -6.55 17.97
C ASN A 187 -46.81 -7.62 18.55
N ALA A 188 -45.85 -8.12 17.76
CA ALA A 188 -44.92 -9.14 18.23
C ALA A 188 -43.94 -8.59 19.30
N ALA A 189 -43.76 -9.34 20.39
CA ALA A 189 -42.72 -9.05 21.39
C ALA A 189 -41.34 -9.05 20.72
N GLY A 190 -40.52 -8.02 20.97
CA GLY A 190 -39.21 -7.85 20.33
C GLY A 190 -39.21 -7.21 18.94
N ARG A 191 -40.35 -6.72 18.43
CA ARG A 191 -40.39 -5.95 17.17
C ARG A 191 -39.54 -4.67 17.26
N PHE A 192 -39.59 -3.98 18.39
CA PHE A 192 -38.80 -2.77 18.63
C PHE A 192 -37.28 -3.06 18.71
N ASP A 193 -36.88 -4.16 19.37
CA ASP A 193 -35.47 -4.63 19.36
C ASP A 193 -34.95 -4.79 17.92
N LYS A 194 -35.73 -5.47 17.07
CA LYS A 194 -35.36 -5.67 15.66
C LYS A 194 -35.34 -4.36 14.87
N ALA A 195 -36.29 -3.46 15.13
CA ALA A 195 -36.30 -2.14 14.49
C ALA A 195 -35.05 -1.34 14.85
N LEU A 196 -34.67 -1.32 16.12
CA LEU A 196 -33.49 -0.59 16.57
C LEU A 196 -32.20 -1.18 15.98
N ALA A 197 -32.12 -2.51 15.85
CA ALA A 197 -31.02 -3.17 15.15
C ALA A 197 -30.95 -2.79 13.66
N ILE A 198 -32.10 -2.73 12.96
CA ILE A 198 -32.18 -2.26 11.57
C ILE A 198 -31.73 -0.80 11.45
N ILE A 199 -32.21 0.07 12.34
CA ILE A 199 -31.86 1.50 12.34
C ILE A 199 -30.35 1.65 12.56
N LEU A 200 -29.79 0.97 13.56
CA LEU A 200 -28.36 1.00 13.84
C LEU A 200 -27.55 0.55 12.62
N GLN A 201 -27.89 -0.60 12.05
CA GLN A 201 -27.18 -1.14 10.90
C GLN A 201 -27.35 -0.27 9.63
N GLN A 202 -28.52 0.33 9.42
CA GLN A 202 -28.73 1.30 8.34
C GLN A 202 -27.83 2.53 8.51
N THR A 203 -27.69 3.07 9.72
CA THR A 203 -26.80 4.22 9.95
C THR A 203 -25.34 3.87 9.70
N GLU A 204 -24.89 2.64 10.04
CA GLU A 204 -23.54 2.18 9.73
C GLU A 204 -23.30 2.05 8.22
N VAL A 205 -24.27 1.48 7.49
CA VAL A 205 -24.22 1.37 6.02
C VAL A 205 -24.13 2.76 5.38
N ALA A 206 -24.96 3.71 5.81
CA ALA A 206 -24.95 5.07 5.30
C ALA A 206 -23.65 5.84 5.62
N LEU A 207 -23.07 5.61 6.80
CA LEU A 207 -21.76 6.17 7.16
C LEU A 207 -20.65 5.66 6.24
N ILE A 208 -20.64 4.36 5.94
CA ILE A 208 -19.65 3.78 5.03
C ILE A 208 -19.86 4.33 3.62
N ASP A 209 -21.10 4.47 3.15
CA ASP A 209 -21.39 5.01 1.83
C ASP A 209 -20.91 6.46 1.66
N GLU A 210 -21.17 7.33 2.66
CA GLU A 210 -20.67 8.72 2.64
C GLU A 210 -19.13 8.79 2.73
N ARG A 211 -18.49 7.92 3.52
CA ARG A 211 -17.02 7.80 3.55
C ARG A 211 -16.48 7.38 2.19
N LEU A 212 -17.08 6.37 1.56
CA LEU A 212 -16.72 5.90 0.22
C LEU A 212 -16.90 7.01 -0.81
N ARG A 213 -17.98 7.81 -0.75
CA ARG A 213 -18.19 8.96 -1.62
C ARG A 213 -17.02 9.94 -1.56
N ILE A 214 -16.60 10.32 -0.35
CA ILE A 214 -15.48 11.25 -0.14
C ILE A 214 -14.15 10.61 -0.59
N GLN A 215 -13.90 9.35 -0.23
CA GLN A 215 -12.68 8.65 -0.60
C GLN A 215 -12.54 8.46 -2.11
N ARG A 216 -13.62 8.16 -2.84
CA ARG A 216 -13.61 8.08 -4.31
C ARG A 216 -13.27 9.43 -4.96
N LYS A 217 -13.76 10.53 -4.40
CA LYS A 217 -13.38 11.89 -4.86
C LYS A 217 -11.90 12.18 -4.58
N ASN A 218 -11.40 11.83 -3.39
CA ASN A 218 -9.98 11.91 -3.06
C ASN A 218 -9.13 11.06 -4.03
N LEU A 219 -9.55 9.84 -4.32
CA LEU A 219 -8.85 8.95 -5.23
C LEU A 219 -8.71 9.58 -6.62
N LEU A 220 -9.77 10.19 -7.15
CA LEU A 220 -9.71 10.89 -8.44
C LEU A 220 -8.66 12.02 -8.43
N ILE A 221 -8.58 12.78 -7.33
CA ILE A 221 -7.57 13.84 -7.18
C ILE A 221 -6.17 13.24 -7.14
N GLU A 222 -5.95 12.20 -6.34
CA GLU A 222 -4.65 11.52 -6.24
C GLU A 222 -4.22 10.84 -7.55
N GLU A 223 -5.16 10.27 -8.32
CA GLU A 223 -4.88 9.72 -9.65
C GLU A 223 -4.47 10.81 -10.65
N ASN A 224 -5.12 11.98 -10.60
CA ASN A 224 -4.70 13.14 -11.39
C ASN A 224 -3.31 13.63 -10.97
N ARG A 225 -3.02 13.67 -9.66
CA ARG A 225 -1.68 14.02 -9.14
C ARG A 225 -0.62 13.04 -9.60
N LEU A 226 -0.92 11.74 -9.62
CA LEU A 226 -0.01 10.72 -10.13
C LEU A 226 0.31 10.94 -11.62
N LEU A 227 -0.71 11.29 -12.42
CA LEU A 227 -0.52 11.61 -13.83
C LEU A 227 0.34 12.89 -14.01
N GLU A 228 0.17 13.88 -13.15
CA GLU A 228 0.99 15.10 -13.14
C GLU A 228 2.44 14.82 -12.71
N ALA A 229 2.65 14.02 -11.66
CA ALA A 229 3.98 13.59 -11.20
C ALA A 229 4.71 12.77 -12.28
N SER A 230 4.00 11.90 -13.00
CA SER A 230 4.55 11.15 -14.14
C SER A 230 5.00 12.08 -15.28
N LYS A 231 4.20 13.13 -15.59
CA LYS A 231 4.59 14.17 -16.57
C LYS A 231 5.80 14.98 -16.10
N LEU A 232 5.86 15.31 -14.81
CA LEU A 232 7.00 16.02 -14.23
C LEU A 232 8.26 15.16 -14.33
N ARG A 233 8.19 13.87 -14.01
CA ARG A 233 9.28 12.92 -14.19
C ARG A 233 9.76 12.89 -15.63
N ASP A 234 8.85 12.72 -16.60
CA ASP A 234 9.23 12.64 -18.01
C ASP A 234 9.89 13.96 -18.47
N GLY A 235 9.35 15.11 -18.05
CA GLY A 235 9.96 16.41 -18.30
C GLY A 235 11.31 16.63 -17.63
N ALA A 236 11.55 16.04 -16.45
CA ALA A 236 12.82 16.06 -15.75
C ALA A 236 13.88 15.18 -16.43
N VAL A 237 13.48 14.01 -16.95
CA VAL A 237 14.36 13.12 -17.73
C VAL A 237 14.81 13.79 -19.03
N GLU A 238 13.90 14.50 -19.72
CA GLU A 238 14.21 15.21 -20.97
C GLU A 238 15.15 16.41 -20.77
N ARG A 239 15.08 17.07 -19.61
CA ARG A 239 15.84 18.30 -19.28
C ARG A 239 17.00 18.03 -18.31
N LEU A 240 17.48 16.80 -18.27
CA LEU A 240 18.58 16.40 -17.41
C LEU A 240 19.89 17.01 -17.91
N VAL A 241 20.54 17.81 -17.06
CA VAL A 241 21.83 18.46 -17.33
C VAL A 241 22.90 17.87 -16.43
N PHE A 242 24.14 17.94 -16.89
CA PHE A 242 25.30 17.35 -16.24
C PHE A 242 26.35 18.41 -15.85
N THR A 243 26.97 18.24 -14.68
CA THR A 243 28.17 18.96 -14.25
C THR A 243 29.28 17.98 -13.83
N GLU A 244 30.54 18.27 -14.15
CA GLU A 244 31.67 17.41 -13.74
C GLU A 244 31.84 17.34 -12.21
N ASP A 245 31.43 18.38 -11.49
CA ASP A 245 31.41 18.39 -10.03
C ASP A 245 30.52 17.26 -9.48
N GLU A 246 29.33 17.04 -10.07
CA GLU A 246 28.46 15.91 -9.71
C GLU A 246 29.13 14.55 -9.96
N ARG A 247 29.85 14.40 -11.09
CA ARG A 247 30.58 13.15 -11.39
C ARG A 247 31.61 12.84 -10.33
N THR A 248 32.37 13.85 -9.89
CA THR A 248 33.41 13.66 -8.87
C THR A 248 32.82 13.34 -7.52
N ALA A 249 31.74 14.01 -7.11
CA ALA A 249 31.01 13.73 -5.87
C ALA A 249 30.48 12.29 -5.84
N LEU A 250 29.85 11.83 -6.92
CA LEU A 250 29.32 10.47 -7.03
C LEU A 250 30.42 9.40 -6.97
N LYS A 251 31.59 9.65 -7.58
CA LYS A 251 32.74 8.73 -7.47
C LYS A 251 33.24 8.61 -6.03
N GLN A 252 33.36 9.74 -5.31
CA GLN A 252 33.78 9.74 -3.92
C GLN A 252 32.79 8.99 -3.03
N GLU A 253 31.50 9.20 -3.27
CA GLU A 253 30.43 8.55 -2.54
C GLU A 253 30.39 7.04 -2.80
N ALA A 254 30.54 6.60 -4.05
CA ALA A 254 30.67 5.18 -4.39
C ALA A 254 31.89 4.53 -3.70
N MET A 255 33.05 5.21 -3.69
CA MET A 255 34.25 4.71 -2.99
C MET A 255 34.08 4.66 -1.47
N ARG A 256 33.32 5.59 -0.89
CA ARG A 256 32.96 5.54 0.54
C ARG A 256 32.10 4.31 0.82
N LEU A 257 31.06 4.11 0.02
CA LEU A 257 30.11 3.01 0.20
C LEU A 257 30.76 1.64 -0.03
N GLU A 258 31.73 1.52 -0.94
CA GLU A 258 32.54 0.31 -1.11
C GLU A 258 33.36 -0.04 0.15
N ARG A 259 33.83 0.96 0.90
CA ARG A 259 34.50 0.74 2.19
C ARG A 259 33.51 0.29 3.24
N GLU A 260 32.36 0.96 3.36
CA GLU A 260 31.29 0.58 4.27
C GLU A 260 30.77 -0.84 4.01
N LEU A 261 30.72 -1.27 2.74
CA LEU A 261 30.36 -2.63 2.36
C LEU A 261 31.33 -3.68 2.89
N LYS A 262 32.64 -3.41 2.85
CA LYS A 262 33.65 -4.32 3.41
C LYS A 262 33.49 -4.46 4.92
N GLU A 263 33.21 -3.35 5.60
CA GLU A 263 32.94 -3.33 7.04
C GLU A 263 31.66 -4.08 7.39
N ALA A 264 30.57 -3.84 6.65
CA ALA A 264 29.29 -4.53 6.82
C ALA A 264 29.43 -6.04 6.58
N ASN A 265 30.18 -6.46 5.55
CA ASN A 265 30.45 -7.87 5.31
C ASN A 265 31.23 -8.50 6.47
N THR A 266 32.19 -7.77 7.06
CA THR A 266 32.91 -8.24 8.24
C THR A 266 32.00 -8.37 9.46
N ARG A 267 31.06 -7.44 9.66
CA ARG A 267 30.03 -7.54 10.71
C ARG A 267 29.12 -8.75 10.52
N LEU A 268 28.65 -9.00 9.29
CA LEU A 268 27.85 -10.16 8.95
C LEU A 268 28.58 -11.47 9.25
N LEU A 269 29.84 -11.60 8.83
CA LEU A 269 30.64 -12.80 9.09
C LEU A 269 30.83 -13.05 10.60
N ARG A 270 31.03 -11.99 11.39
CA ARG A 270 31.09 -12.09 12.86
C ARG A 270 29.76 -12.54 13.45
N ALA A 271 28.63 -11.96 13.02
CA ALA A 271 27.31 -12.35 13.49
C ALA A 271 26.98 -13.82 13.16
N GLN A 272 27.31 -14.26 11.93
CA GLN A 272 27.14 -15.67 11.52
C GLN A 272 28.03 -16.62 12.33
N SER A 273 29.28 -16.23 12.61
CA SER A 273 30.17 -17.02 13.47
C SER A 273 29.60 -17.14 14.90
N GLN A 274 29.03 -16.07 15.45
CA GLN A 274 28.43 -16.11 16.79
C GLN A 274 27.23 -17.05 16.86
N VAL A 275 26.41 -17.12 15.80
CA VAL A 275 25.31 -18.10 15.70
C VAL A 275 25.87 -19.52 15.80
N LEU A 276 26.87 -19.86 14.98
CA LEU A 276 27.45 -21.22 14.91
C LEU A 276 28.10 -21.67 16.22
N LEU A 277 28.56 -20.73 17.05
CA LEU A 277 29.20 -21.00 18.33
C LEU A 277 28.23 -21.07 19.51
N THR A 278 26.92 -20.89 19.28
CA THR A 278 25.91 -20.91 20.36
C THR A 278 25.44 -22.34 20.61
N PRO A 279 25.52 -22.87 21.84
CA PRO A 279 24.88 -24.13 22.19
C PRO A 279 23.35 -24.08 21.99
N GLU A 280 22.69 -25.22 21.98
CA GLU A 280 21.21 -25.32 21.86
C GLU A 280 20.57 -26.16 22.97
N GLU A 281 21.30 -26.41 24.06
CA GLU A 281 20.92 -27.40 25.08
C GLU A 281 19.81 -26.90 26.01
N THR A 282 19.85 -25.62 26.40
CA THR A 282 18.87 -25.04 27.34
C THR A 282 17.81 -24.18 26.64
N ALA A 283 16.76 -23.79 27.38
CA ALA A 283 15.78 -22.81 26.89
C ALA A 283 16.41 -21.42 26.70
N GLU A 284 17.36 -21.05 27.56
CA GLU A 284 18.13 -19.81 27.47
C GLU A 284 19.03 -19.81 26.23
N ASP A 285 19.76 -20.91 25.99
CA ASP A 285 20.62 -21.07 24.83
C ASP A 285 19.83 -20.94 23.52
N ARG A 286 18.66 -21.58 23.45
CA ARG A 286 17.75 -21.45 22.29
C ARG A 286 17.23 -20.03 22.11
N ALA A 287 16.96 -19.30 23.19
CA ALA A 287 16.54 -17.90 23.14
C ALA A 287 17.68 -17.00 22.63
N VAL A 288 18.90 -17.21 23.11
CA VAL A 288 20.12 -16.50 22.68
C VAL A 288 20.46 -16.83 21.22
N MET A 289 20.35 -18.09 20.80
CA MET A 289 20.59 -18.51 19.43
C MET A 289 19.61 -17.84 18.46
N ARG A 290 18.31 -17.77 18.81
CA ARG A 290 17.32 -17.03 18.01
C ARG A 290 17.63 -15.53 17.92
N LEU A 291 18.02 -14.90 19.03
CA LEU A 291 18.45 -13.50 19.04
C LEU A 291 19.64 -13.27 18.09
N ARG A 292 20.67 -14.12 18.16
CA ARG A 292 21.85 -14.04 17.28
C ARG A 292 21.49 -14.30 15.81
N ASN A 293 20.58 -15.24 15.54
CA ASN A 293 20.07 -15.47 14.19
C ASN A 293 19.36 -14.24 13.64
N GLN A 294 18.56 -13.56 14.46
CA GLN A 294 17.90 -12.32 14.07
C GLN A 294 18.92 -11.19 13.82
N GLN A 295 19.98 -11.10 14.62
CA GLN A 295 21.10 -10.15 14.38
C GLN A 295 21.82 -10.45 13.05
N ALA A 296 22.12 -11.73 12.77
CA ALA A 296 22.75 -12.12 11.52
C ALA A 296 21.84 -11.81 10.30
N LEU A 297 20.53 -12.03 10.43
CA LEU A 297 19.54 -11.66 9.41
C LEU A 297 19.52 -10.14 9.17
N LYS A 298 19.50 -9.34 10.24
CA LYS A 298 19.59 -7.88 10.16
C LYS A 298 20.84 -7.42 9.41
N GLU A 299 22.02 -7.93 9.78
CA GLU A 299 23.29 -7.57 9.11
C GLU A 299 23.33 -8.02 7.65
N LYS A 300 22.69 -9.15 7.32
CA LYS A 300 22.58 -9.65 5.94
C LYS A 300 21.74 -8.70 5.08
N ILE A 301 20.61 -8.24 5.61
CA ILE A 301 19.75 -7.26 4.92
C ILE A 301 20.47 -5.92 4.81
N ASN A 302 21.16 -5.47 5.86
CA ASN A 302 21.95 -4.23 5.83
C ASN A 302 23.02 -4.26 4.73
N LEU A 303 23.73 -5.39 4.57
CA LEU A 303 24.67 -5.57 3.47
C LEU A 303 23.98 -5.43 2.11
N ALA A 304 22.84 -6.09 1.91
CA ALA A 304 22.06 -6.00 0.67
C ALA A 304 21.57 -4.57 0.38
N VAL A 305 21.19 -3.80 1.41
CA VAL A 305 20.82 -2.38 1.30
C VAL A 305 22.01 -1.57 0.78
N LEU A 306 23.19 -1.74 1.38
CA LEU A 306 24.40 -1.03 0.96
C LEU A 306 24.83 -1.43 -0.46
N GLU A 307 24.72 -2.70 -0.83
CA GLU A 307 25.05 -3.17 -2.19
C GLU A 307 24.11 -2.56 -3.22
N THR A 308 22.81 -2.52 -2.90
CA THR A 308 21.79 -1.91 -3.74
C THR A 308 22.02 -0.40 -3.89
N ARG A 309 22.36 0.29 -2.79
CA ARG A 309 22.73 1.71 -2.81
C ARG A 309 23.96 1.97 -3.67
N LEU A 310 24.94 1.07 -3.67
CA LEU A 310 26.10 1.18 -4.55
C LEU A 310 25.69 1.08 -6.02
N TYR A 311 24.75 0.20 -6.35
CA TYR A 311 24.24 0.09 -7.72
C TYR A 311 23.54 1.36 -8.19
N ILE A 312 22.90 2.13 -7.30
CA ILE A 312 22.35 3.45 -7.62
C ILE A 312 23.48 4.36 -8.10
N TYR A 313 24.50 4.60 -7.27
CA TYR A 313 25.61 5.50 -7.64
C TYR A 313 26.37 5.03 -8.90
N LEU A 314 26.55 3.72 -9.07
CA LEU A 314 27.17 3.19 -10.29
C LEU A 314 26.28 3.37 -11.52
N ASN A 315 24.96 3.22 -11.38
CA ASN A 315 24.01 3.49 -12.46
C ASN A 315 23.99 4.98 -12.82
N GLU A 316 24.00 5.84 -11.81
CA GLU A 316 24.11 7.29 -11.96
C GLU A 316 25.37 7.68 -12.75
N LEU A 317 26.54 7.16 -12.36
CA LEU A 317 27.80 7.39 -13.09
C LEU A 317 27.76 6.89 -14.55
N ASP A 318 27.12 5.75 -14.81
CA ASP A 318 26.96 5.23 -16.17
C ASP A 318 26.00 6.09 -17.01
N SER A 319 24.91 6.56 -16.42
CA SER A 319 23.96 7.48 -17.05
C SER A 319 24.65 8.79 -17.44
N LEU A 320 25.44 9.36 -16.52
CA LEU A 320 26.22 10.57 -16.80
C LEU A 320 27.22 10.38 -17.93
N SER A 321 27.91 9.23 -17.96
CA SER A 321 28.90 8.93 -19.01
C SER A 321 28.23 8.75 -20.39
N LEU A 322 27.01 8.22 -20.44
CA LEU A 322 26.22 8.10 -21.68
C LEU A 322 25.71 9.48 -22.17
N LEU A 323 25.28 10.34 -21.25
CA LEU A 323 24.77 11.67 -21.56
C LEU A 323 25.87 12.64 -22.03
N ALA A 324 27.07 12.55 -21.44
CA ALA A 324 28.22 13.35 -21.83
C ALA A 324 28.70 13.06 -23.27
N LYS A 325 28.27 11.93 -23.87
CA LYS A 325 28.72 11.44 -25.17
C LYS A 325 30.26 11.40 -25.28
N ASP A 326 30.92 10.95 -24.21
CA ASP A 326 32.37 10.76 -24.18
C ASP A 326 32.80 9.93 -25.42
N GLU A 327 33.64 10.47 -26.31
CA GLU A 327 34.03 9.80 -27.57
C GLU A 327 34.74 8.45 -27.34
N THR A 328 35.27 8.24 -26.13
CA THR A 328 35.94 7.00 -25.69
C THR A 328 35.04 6.04 -24.91
N LEU A 329 33.72 6.24 -24.93
CA LEU A 329 32.79 5.48 -24.11
C LEU A 329 32.68 4.01 -24.57
N ASP A 330 33.12 3.08 -23.73
CA ASP A 330 32.90 1.64 -23.93
C ASP A 330 31.48 1.25 -23.52
N VAL A 331 30.57 1.34 -24.49
CA VAL A 331 29.15 1.06 -24.29
C VAL A 331 28.89 -0.43 -23.99
N GLU A 332 29.67 -1.35 -24.55
CA GLU A 332 29.54 -2.79 -24.27
C GLU A 332 29.85 -3.09 -22.80
N ARG A 333 30.86 -2.42 -22.24
CA ARG A 333 31.19 -2.53 -20.81
C ARG A 333 30.08 -2.00 -19.92
N ILE A 334 29.46 -0.86 -20.26
CA ILE A 334 28.32 -0.31 -19.50
C ILE A 334 27.16 -1.30 -19.50
N GLN A 335 26.81 -1.83 -20.68
CA GLN A 335 25.74 -2.80 -20.84
C GLN A 335 25.98 -4.10 -20.06
N LYS A 336 27.21 -4.62 -20.09
CA LYS A 336 27.60 -5.79 -19.30
C LYS A 336 27.46 -5.52 -17.79
N ARG A 337 28.00 -4.40 -17.30
CA ARG A 337 27.86 -4.00 -15.88
C ARG A 337 26.40 -3.83 -15.47
N LEU A 338 25.56 -3.27 -16.34
CA LEU A 338 24.13 -3.13 -16.10
C LEU A 338 23.45 -4.50 -15.96
N SER A 339 23.73 -5.43 -16.88
CA SER A 339 23.17 -6.79 -16.83
C SER A 339 23.61 -7.56 -15.57
N ASP A 340 24.87 -7.40 -15.15
CA ASP A 340 25.39 -8.00 -13.93
C ASP A 340 24.65 -7.47 -12.68
N ARG A 341 24.41 -6.16 -12.62
CA ARG A 341 23.67 -5.52 -11.52
C ARG A 341 22.21 -5.95 -11.50
N GLN A 342 21.54 -5.96 -12.64
CA GLN A 342 20.14 -6.41 -12.73
C GLN A 342 19.96 -7.86 -12.27
N ARG A 343 20.90 -8.76 -12.62
CA ARG A 343 20.86 -10.14 -12.15
C ARG A 343 21.02 -10.24 -10.63
N LYS A 344 22.02 -9.56 -10.07
CA LYS A 344 22.22 -9.55 -8.60
C LYS A 344 21.02 -8.94 -7.89
N LEU A 345 20.40 -7.91 -8.46
CA LEU A 345 19.19 -7.32 -7.94
C LEU A 345 18.03 -8.31 -7.93
N GLN A 346 17.86 -9.11 -9.00
CA GLN A 346 16.87 -10.19 -9.04
C GLN A 346 17.12 -11.27 -7.98
N GLU A 347 18.38 -11.66 -7.75
CA GLU A 347 18.76 -12.57 -6.66
C GLU A 347 18.33 -12.00 -5.30
N ILE A 348 18.59 -10.70 -5.05
CA ILE A 348 18.15 -10.01 -3.84
C ILE A 348 16.61 -9.95 -3.77
N THR A 349 15.89 -9.74 -4.87
CA THR A 349 14.41 -9.73 -4.88
C THR A 349 13.83 -11.05 -4.40
N VAL A 350 14.35 -12.16 -4.92
CA VAL A 350 13.87 -13.50 -4.60
C VAL A 350 14.12 -13.79 -3.12
N VAL A 351 15.36 -13.60 -2.67
CA VAL A 351 15.75 -13.92 -1.28
C VAL A 351 15.16 -12.92 -0.28
N GLY A 352 14.94 -11.67 -0.68
CA GLY A 352 14.33 -10.63 0.16
C GLY A 352 12.91 -10.97 0.61
N ARG A 353 12.14 -11.70 -0.20
CA ARG A 353 10.83 -12.21 0.20
C ARG A 353 10.93 -13.23 1.35
N ASP A 354 11.94 -14.09 1.29
CA ASP A 354 12.18 -15.07 2.35
C ASP A 354 12.62 -14.38 3.65
N TRP A 355 13.46 -13.35 3.56
CA TRP A 355 13.85 -12.54 4.73
C TRP A 355 12.66 -11.84 5.38
N PHE A 356 11.75 -11.28 4.57
CA PHE A 356 10.52 -10.69 5.09
C PHE A 356 9.66 -11.72 5.85
N ASN A 357 9.43 -12.89 5.24
CA ASN A 357 8.66 -13.96 5.88
C ASN A 357 9.32 -14.47 7.17
N GLN A 358 10.65 -14.62 7.17
CA GLN A 358 11.42 -14.99 8.36
C GLN A 358 11.26 -13.97 9.48
N ASN A 359 11.34 -12.67 9.15
CA ASN A 359 11.19 -11.59 10.11
C ASN A 359 9.76 -11.51 10.70
N GLU A 360 8.73 -11.71 9.87
CA GLU A 360 7.33 -11.73 10.33
C GLU A 360 7.02 -12.94 11.20
N LEU A 361 7.55 -14.12 10.84
CA LEU A 361 7.47 -15.32 11.68
C LEU A 361 8.13 -15.07 13.03
N GLU A 362 9.30 -14.43 13.03
CA GLU A 362 10.04 -14.13 14.25
C GLU A 362 9.33 -13.09 15.13
N ARG A 363 8.64 -12.11 14.51
CA ARG A 363 7.74 -11.18 15.23
C ARG A 363 6.64 -11.93 15.96
N ALA A 364 5.94 -12.82 15.26
CA ALA A 364 4.85 -13.61 15.84
C ALA A 364 5.37 -14.51 16.98
N ASN A 365 6.48 -15.21 16.75
CA ASN A 365 7.13 -16.07 17.74
C ASN A 365 7.62 -15.30 18.98
N SER A 366 8.12 -14.08 18.79
CA SER A 366 8.61 -13.27 19.92
C SER A 366 7.47 -12.71 20.76
N ASN A 367 6.36 -12.31 20.13
CA ASN A 367 5.15 -11.88 20.84
C ASN A 367 4.50 -13.02 21.64
N THR A 368 4.35 -14.20 21.04
CA THR A 368 3.78 -15.36 21.75
C THR A 368 4.68 -15.81 22.89
N PHE A 369 5.99 -15.83 22.68
CA PHE A 369 6.96 -16.18 23.73
C PHE A 369 6.97 -15.17 24.88
N LEU A 370 6.91 -13.86 24.59
CA LEU A 370 6.84 -12.84 25.62
C LEU A 370 5.57 -12.97 26.48
N ALA A 371 4.41 -13.19 25.84
CA ALA A 371 3.15 -13.39 26.55
C ALA A 371 3.17 -14.64 27.44
N ASP A 372 3.76 -15.75 26.96
CA ASP A 372 3.93 -16.97 27.75
C ASP A 372 4.85 -16.77 28.96
N VAL A 373 5.97 -16.06 28.78
CA VAL A 373 6.91 -15.76 29.87
C VAL A 373 6.30 -14.81 30.90
N GLU A 374 5.58 -13.78 30.47
CA GLU A 374 4.90 -12.83 31.38
C GLU A 374 3.76 -13.51 32.18
N SER A 375 3.06 -14.48 31.59
CA SER A 375 2.01 -15.25 32.28
C SER A 375 2.53 -16.14 33.42
N LYS A 376 3.82 -16.51 33.38
CA LYS A 376 4.47 -17.43 34.34
C LYS A 376 5.04 -16.74 35.59
N GLY A 377 4.89 -15.42 35.71
CA GLY A 377 5.34 -14.64 36.88
C GLY A 377 6.85 -14.34 36.91
N SER A 378 7.28 -13.49 37.86
CA SER A 378 8.65 -12.98 37.94
C SER A 378 9.60 -13.94 38.68
N THR A 379 10.37 -14.72 37.93
CA THR A 379 11.60 -15.40 38.39
C THR A 379 12.79 -14.81 37.64
N ASP A 380 14.01 -14.86 38.19
CA ASP A 380 15.21 -14.34 37.51
C ASP A 380 15.36 -14.91 36.09
N HIS A 381 15.10 -16.21 35.93
CA HIS A 381 15.04 -16.90 34.63
C HIS A 381 13.99 -16.30 33.68
N ASN A 382 12.77 -16.08 34.16
CA ASN A 382 11.70 -15.47 33.35
C ASN A 382 12.04 -14.00 33.01
N THR A 383 12.73 -13.26 33.87
CA THR A 383 13.15 -11.88 33.57
C THR A 383 14.22 -11.83 32.48
N PHE A 384 15.18 -12.77 32.49
CA PHE A 384 16.18 -12.91 31.43
C PHE A 384 15.54 -13.25 30.08
N LEU A 385 14.65 -14.26 30.07
CA LEU A 385 13.93 -14.67 28.86
C LEU A 385 13.03 -13.55 28.31
N ALA A 386 12.37 -12.79 29.19
CA ALA A 386 11.57 -11.63 28.79
C ALA A 386 12.45 -10.51 28.21
N SER A 387 13.64 -10.28 28.74
CA SER A 387 14.61 -9.33 28.19
C SER A 387 15.04 -9.74 26.77
N ILE A 388 15.42 -10.99 26.56
CA ILE A 388 15.79 -11.50 25.23
C ILE A 388 14.62 -11.36 24.25
N ALA A 389 13.40 -11.66 24.69
CA ALA A 389 12.21 -11.52 23.84
C ALA A 389 11.99 -10.06 23.41
N LYS A 390 12.18 -9.10 24.32
CA LYS A 390 12.11 -7.67 24.02
C LYS A 390 13.20 -7.23 23.04
N ASP A 391 14.43 -7.66 23.25
CA ASP A 391 15.56 -7.36 22.35
C ASP A 391 15.32 -7.94 20.94
N ARG A 392 14.75 -9.15 20.86
CA ARG A 392 14.32 -9.75 19.58
C ARG A 392 13.27 -8.90 18.89
N LEU A 393 12.27 -8.39 19.61
CA LEU A 393 11.24 -7.51 19.03
C LEU A 393 11.83 -6.19 18.50
N VAL A 394 12.78 -5.59 19.22
CA VAL A 394 13.51 -4.40 18.75
C VAL A 394 14.25 -4.72 17.44
N LEU A 395 15.00 -5.82 17.40
CA LEU A 395 15.70 -6.23 16.18
C LEU A 395 14.75 -6.55 15.03
N VAL A 396 13.60 -7.16 15.29
CA VAL A 396 12.56 -7.41 14.27
C VAL A 396 12.02 -6.11 13.69
N GLN A 397 11.82 -5.09 14.51
CA GLN A 397 11.40 -3.76 14.04
C GLN A 397 12.49 -3.10 13.20
N GLU A 398 13.74 -3.10 13.67
CA GLU A 398 14.89 -2.57 12.92
C GLU A 398 15.09 -3.29 11.57
N THR A 399 14.97 -4.62 11.57
CA THR A 399 15.03 -5.45 10.36
C THR A 399 13.89 -5.12 9.40
N SER A 400 12.69 -4.83 9.91
CA SER A 400 11.55 -4.39 9.08
C SER A 400 11.82 -3.07 8.38
N VAL A 401 12.42 -2.10 9.10
CA VAL A 401 12.82 -0.80 8.53
C VAL A 401 13.89 -1.01 7.44
N LEU A 402 14.87 -1.87 7.67
CA LEU A 402 15.88 -2.19 6.67
C LEU A 402 15.29 -2.89 5.43
N LEU A 403 14.31 -3.77 5.60
CA LEU A 403 13.61 -4.42 4.48
C LEU A 403 12.82 -3.40 3.66
N GLN A 404 12.15 -2.44 4.29
CA GLN A 404 11.47 -1.34 3.60
C GLN A 404 12.48 -0.48 2.83
N LYS A 405 13.61 -0.12 3.47
CA LYS A 405 14.68 0.62 2.82
C LYS A 405 15.22 -0.16 1.61
N LEU A 406 15.46 -1.46 1.74
CA LEU A 406 15.91 -2.31 0.65
C LEU A 406 14.94 -2.23 -0.54
N GLN A 407 13.63 -2.36 -0.30
CA GLN A 407 12.63 -2.25 -1.36
C GLN A 407 12.67 -0.89 -2.08
N THR A 408 12.85 0.21 -1.34
CA THR A 408 12.98 1.55 -1.93
C THR A 408 14.23 1.66 -2.82
N GLU A 409 15.39 1.25 -2.30
CA GLU A 409 16.65 1.31 -3.04
C GLU A 409 16.61 0.40 -4.28
N MET A 410 15.96 -0.77 -4.19
CA MET A 410 15.80 -1.67 -5.34
C MET A 410 14.94 -1.03 -6.44
N ALA A 411 13.87 -0.34 -6.07
CA ALA A 411 13.05 0.39 -7.02
C ALA A 411 13.84 1.52 -7.70
N ASP A 412 14.73 2.20 -6.98
CA ASP A 412 15.66 3.20 -7.55
C ASP A 412 16.62 2.59 -8.57
N VAL A 413 17.25 1.46 -8.23
CA VAL A 413 18.13 0.76 -9.16
C VAL A 413 17.38 0.34 -10.41
N HIS A 414 16.17 -0.22 -10.28
CA HIS A 414 15.34 -0.60 -11.42
C HIS A 414 14.99 0.59 -12.32
N PHE A 415 14.59 1.71 -11.72
CA PHE A 415 14.27 2.91 -12.46
C PHE A 415 15.48 3.47 -13.20
N LEU A 416 16.61 3.67 -12.52
CA LEU A 416 17.84 4.16 -13.14
C LEU A 416 18.35 3.21 -14.22
N SER A 417 18.20 1.89 -14.01
CA SER A 417 18.52 0.90 -15.04
C SER A 417 17.67 1.13 -16.29
N SER A 418 16.37 1.42 -16.15
CA SER A 418 15.50 1.71 -17.30
C SER A 418 15.90 2.98 -18.05
N ILE A 419 16.42 4.01 -17.35
CA ILE A 419 16.97 5.21 -17.98
C ILE A 419 18.21 4.86 -18.80
N ILE A 420 19.15 4.11 -18.21
CA ILE A 420 20.37 3.69 -18.91
C ILE A 420 20.00 2.85 -20.14
N GLU A 421 19.02 1.95 -20.04
CA GLU A 421 18.55 1.18 -21.19
C GLU A 421 18.01 2.06 -22.32
N LYS A 422 17.21 3.07 -21.99
CA LYS A 422 16.70 4.06 -22.97
C LYS A 422 17.83 4.87 -23.59
N GLN A 423 18.80 5.31 -22.79
CA GLN A 423 19.97 6.03 -23.27
C GLN A 423 20.83 5.15 -24.19
N LEU A 424 21.09 3.90 -23.81
CA LEU A 424 21.81 2.92 -24.63
C LEU A 424 21.10 2.68 -25.97
N LEU A 425 19.76 2.56 -25.97
CA LEU A 425 18.96 2.46 -27.19
C LEU A 425 19.11 3.70 -28.08
N SER A 426 19.13 4.91 -27.49
CA SER A 426 19.33 6.15 -28.23
C SER A 426 20.74 6.27 -28.81
N TYR A 427 21.74 5.71 -28.13
CA TYR A 427 23.16 5.82 -28.50
C TYR A 427 23.57 4.81 -29.59
N GLN A 428 23.15 3.53 -29.47
CA GLN A 428 23.56 2.46 -30.39
C GLN A 428 22.49 2.08 -31.44
N GLY A 429 21.25 2.53 -31.25
CA GLY A 429 20.10 2.05 -31.98
C GLY A 429 19.59 0.67 -31.49
N PRO A 430 18.36 0.27 -31.85
CA PRO A 430 17.70 -0.92 -31.29
C PRO A 430 18.39 -2.24 -31.62
N PHE A 431 18.97 -2.34 -32.82
CA PHE A 431 19.57 -3.57 -33.35
C PHE A 431 20.88 -3.94 -32.63
N PHE A 432 21.79 -3.00 -32.45
CA PHE A 432 23.05 -3.24 -31.75
C PHE A 432 22.83 -3.51 -30.26
N ASN A 433 21.87 -2.83 -29.63
CA ASN A 433 21.51 -3.12 -28.25
C ASN A 433 20.96 -4.55 -28.09
N TRP A 434 20.10 -5.02 -29.02
CA TRP A 434 19.60 -6.40 -29.03
C TRP A 434 20.72 -7.43 -29.21
N ILE A 435 21.66 -7.21 -30.14
CA ILE A 435 22.82 -8.10 -30.34
C ILE A 435 23.65 -8.17 -29.06
N ASN A 436 23.97 -7.03 -28.44
CA ASN A 436 24.82 -7.00 -27.25
C ASN A 436 24.12 -7.58 -26.01
N ARG A 437 22.80 -7.41 -25.87
CA ARG A 437 21.99 -8.10 -24.84
C ARG A 437 22.04 -9.61 -25.04
N THR A 438 21.94 -10.06 -26.27
CA THR A 438 21.97 -11.49 -26.61
C THR A 438 23.37 -12.09 -26.40
N LYS A 439 24.43 -11.33 -26.71
CA LYS A 439 25.82 -11.72 -26.43
C LYS A 439 26.10 -11.81 -24.94
N SER A 440 25.61 -10.86 -24.14
CA SER A 440 25.81 -10.91 -22.69
C SER A 440 25.11 -12.13 -22.11
N THR A 441 23.83 -12.35 -22.41
CA THR A 441 23.08 -13.52 -21.92
C THR A 441 23.70 -14.85 -22.37
N LEU A 442 24.15 -14.98 -23.61
CA LEU A 442 24.86 -16.16 -24.10
C LEU A 442 26.23 -16.36 -23.42
N SER A 443 27.00 -15.29 -23.19
CA SER A 443 28.27 -15.33 -22.46
C SER A 443 28.08 -15.85 -21.03
N TYR A 444 26.97 -15.48 -20.38
CA TYR A 444 26.62 -15.97 -19.04
C TYR A 444 26.10 -17.41 -19.05
N GLY A 445 25.24 -17.77 -20.01
CA GLY A 445 24.81 -19.16 -20.20
C GLY A 445 26.01 -20.10 -20.37
N TRP A 446 27.01 -19.66 -21.13
CA TRP A 446 28.27 -20.40 -21.32
C TRP A 446 29.18 -20.44 -20.08
N ARG A 447 29.17 -19.41 -19.23
CA ARG A 447 29.91 -19.42 -17.95
C ARG A 447 29.24 -20.35 -16.92
N ASN A 448 27.91 -20.35 -16.85
CA ASN A 448 27.17 -21.23 -15.95
C ASN A 448 27.31 -22.69 -16.36
N THR A 449 27.26 -23.02 -17.66
CA THR A 449 27.55 -24.39 -18.12
C THR A 449 28.99 -24.79 -17.83
N LYS A 450 29.97 -23.89 -18.01
CA LYS A 450 31.36 -24.15 -17.60
C LYS A 450 31.55 -24.34 -16.10
N GLN A 451 30.79 -23.64 -15.26
CA GLN A 451 30.83 -23.84 -13.80
C GLN A 451 30.20 -25.19 -13.43
N LEU A 452 29.03 -25.53 -13.99
CA LEU A 452 28.37 -26.82 -13.79
C LEU A 452 29.25 -27.99 -14.25
N LEU A 453 29.96 -27.85 -15.37
CA LEU A 453 30.93 -28.83 -15.89
C LEU A 453 32.24 -28.90 -15.10
N ARG A 454 32.49 -27.98 -14.16
CA ARG A 454 33.65 -28.00 -13.26
C ARG A 454 33.30 -28.51 -11.86
N THR A 455 32.01 -28.48 -11.50
CA THR A 455 31.49 -28.96 -10.21
C THR A 455 30.83 -30.34 -10.30
N ALA A 456 30.66 -30.86 -11.52
CA ALA A 456 30.42 -32.28 -11.82
C ALA A 456 31.76 -32.96 -12.10
#